data_AF-A0A7L8ZQN4-F1
#
_entry.id   AF-A0A7L8ZQN4-F1
#
_cell.length_a   1.000
_cell.length_b   1.000
_cell.length_c   1.000
_cell.angle_alpha   90.00
_cell.angle_beta   90.00
_cell.angle_gamma   90.00
#
_symmetry.space_group_name_H-M   'P 1'
#
loop_
_entity.id
_entity.type
_entity.pdbx_description
1 polymer ?
#
loop_
_entity_poly.entity_id
_entity_poly.type
_entity_poly.pdbx_seq_one_letter_code
_entity_poly.pdbx_strand_id
1 'polypeptide(L)'
;MLAMYSGQIGSFSSRDLLLFFIMWELELIPVYLLLSMWGGKKRLYSATKFILYTAGGSIFLLMGALGVGLYGSNDPTFNFETLVNQSYPLALEIILYIGFFIAFAVKLPIIPLHTWLPDTHGEAHYSTCMLPAGMF
;
A
#
# COMPACT_ATOMS: atom_id res chain seq x y z
N MET A 1 -16.98 1.47 0.45
CA MET A 1 -17.16 0.19 1.17
C MET A 1 -16.94 -1.00 0.24
N LEU A 2 -17.82 -1.29 -0.73
CA LEU A 2 -17.62 -2.45 -1.63
C LEU A 2 -16.33 -2.38 -2.46
N ALA A 3 -15.98 -1.21 -3.01
CA ALA A 3 -14.72 -1.02 -3.73
C ALA A 3 -13.47 -1.27 -2.86
N MET A 4 -13.55 -0.95 -1.57
CA MET A 4 -12.47 -1.22 -0.61
C MET A 4 -12.36 -2.72 -0.34
N TYR A 5 -13.50 -3.39 -0.12
CA TYR A 5 -13.54 -4.84 0.08
C TYR A 5 -12.98 -5.61 -1.13
N SER A 6 -13.32 -5.19 -2.35
CA SER A 6 -12.73 -5.77 -3.56
C SER A 6 -11.24 -5.50 -3.68
N GLY A 7 -10.78 -4.29 -3.33
CA GLY A 7 -9.35 -3.96 -3.32
C GLY A 7 -8.57 -4.85 -2.36
N GLN A 8 -9.09 -5.03 -1.15
CA GLN A 8 -8.48 -5.86 -0.11
C GLN A 8 -8.36 -7.34 -0.53
N ILE A 9 -9.42 -7.94 -1.07
CA ILE A 9 -9.37 -9.29 -1.64
C ILE A 9 -8.42 -9.34 -2.83
N GLY A 10 -8.45 -8.31 -3.69
CA GLY A 10 -7.60 -8.20 -4.87
C GLY A 10 -6.12 -8.21 -4.51
N SER A 11 -5.70 -7.49 -3.46
CA SER A 11 -4.32 -7.47 -3.01
C SER A 11 -3.82 -8.85 -2.61
N PHE A 12 -4.61 -9.66 -1.89
CA PHE A 12 -4.20 -11.01 -1.50
C PHE A 12 -4.34 -12.05 -2.63
N SER A 13 -5.17 -11.78 -3.63
CA SER A 13 -5.41 -12.70 -4.76
C SER A 13 -4.50 -12.43 -5.96
N SER A 14 -3.77 -11.32 -5.97
CA SER A 14 -2.93 -10.89 -7.08
C SER A 14 -1.75 -11.83 -7.26
N ARG A 15 -1.58 -12.36 -8.48
CA ARG A 15 -0.39 -13.14 -8.90
C ARG A 15 0.64 -12.33 -9.68
N ASP A 16 0.35 -11.05 -9.88
CA ASP A 16 1.17 -10.09 -10.59
C ASP A 16 1.46 -8.90 -9.68
N LEU A 17 2.71 -8.45 -9.64
CA LEU A 17 3.18 -7.42 -8.73
C LEU A 17 2.63 -6.03 -9.08
N LEU A 18 2.39 -5.74 -10.37
CA LEU A 18 1.76 -4.49 -10.78
C LEU A 18 0.27 -4.51 -10.46
N LEU A 19 -0.40 -5.66 -10.65
CA LEU A 19 -1.78 -5.84 -10.21
C LEU A 19 -1.91 -5.69 -8.69
N PHE A 20 -0.97 -6.25 -7.93
CA PHE A 20 -0.89 -6.08 -6.48
C PHE A 20 -0.82 -4.59 -6.09
N PHE A 21 0.06 -3.83 -6.76
CA PHE A 21 0.17 -2.38 -6.54
C PHE A 21 -1.14 -1.64 -6.87
N ILE A 22 -1.81 -1.98 -7.97
CA ILE A 22 -3.10 -1.36 -8.33
C ILE A 22 -4.16 -1.64 -7.26
N MET A 23 -4.25 -2.88 -6.77
CA MET A 23 -5.21 -3.24 -5.71
C MET A 23 -4.88 -2.55 -4.37
N TRP A 24 -3.58 -2.43 -4.06
CA TRP A 24 -3.05 -1.71 -2.89
C TRP A 24 -3.41 -0.21 -2.90
N GLU A 25 -3.40 0.43 -4.07
CA GLU A 25 -3.84 1.81 -4.24
C GLU A 25 -5.37 1.95 -4.29
N LEU A 26 -6.05 0.96 -4.86
CA LEU A 26 -7.51 0.97 -5.01
C LEU A 26 -8.22 1.06 -3.66
N GLU A 27 -7.67 0.47 -2.60
CA GLU A 27 -8.25 0.59 -1.26
C GLU A 27 -8.04 1.97 -0.61
N LEU A 28 -7.04 2.75 -1.03
CA LEU A 28 -6.74 4.07 -0.43
C LEU A 28 -7.83 5.09 -0.74
N ILE A 29 -8.30 5.14 -1.99
CA ILE A 29 -9.27 6.15 -2.44
C ILE A 29 -10.60 6.04 -1.66
N PRO A 30 -11.22 4.85 -1.52
CA PRO A 30 -12.42 4.68 -0.70
C PRO A 30 -12.20 5.05 0.77
N VAL A 31 -11.07 4.69 1.39
CA VAL A 31 -10.79 5.04 2.80
C VAL A 31 -10.71 6.54 2.97
N TYR A 32 -9.98 7.23 2.07
CA TYR A 32 -9.86 8.68 2.08
C TYR A 32 -11.22 9.37 1.97
N LEU A 33 -12.07 8.93 1.02
CA LEU A 33 -13.41 9.48 0.85
C LEU A 33 -14.30 9.21 2.07
N LEU A 34 -14.24 8.00 2.63
CA LEU A 34 -15.02 7.63 3.80
C LEU A 34 -14.63 8.49 5.02
N LEU A 35 -13.34 8.69 5.23
CA LEU A 35 -12.82 9.50 6.32
C LEU A 35 -13.13 10.99 6.12
N SER A 36 -12.88 11.55 4.94
CA SER A 36 -13.08 12.99 4.67
C SER A 36 -14.55 13.43 4.70
N MET A 37 -15.48 12.57 4.27
CA MET A 37 -16.92 12.90 4.25
C MET A 37 -17.67 12.46 5.51
N TRP A 38 -17.37 11.28 6.07
CA TRP A 38 -18.10 10.71 7.21
C TRP A 38 -17.26 10.58 8.49
N GLY A 39 -16.09 11.24 8.56
CA GLY A 39 -15.29 11.33 9.78
C GLY A 39 -15.75 12.40 10.77
N GLY A 40 -15.04 12.49 11.89
CA GLY A 40 -15.28 13.41 13.00
C GLY A 40 -14.86 14.87 12.74
N LYS A 41 -14.51 15.57 13.82
CA LYS A 41 -14.23 17.02 13.79
C LYS A 41 -12.96 17.35 13.01
N LYS A 42 -11.91 16.50 13.09
CA LYS A 42 -10.63 16.71 12.40
C LYS A 42 -10.48 15.85 11.15
N ARG A 43 -11.61 15.40 10.58
CA ARG A 43 -11.66 14.48 9.42
C ARG A 43 -10.76 14.85 8.24
N LEU A 44 -10.70 16.14 7.88
CA LEU A 44 -9.87 16.57 6.75
C LEU A 44 -8.38 16.45 7.07
N TYR A 45 -7.97 16.86 8.27
CA TYR A 45 -6.58 16.69 8.72
C TYR A 45 -6.18 15.22 8.72
N SER A 46 -6.99 14.35 9.33
CA SER A 46 -6.71 12.92 9.39
C SER A 46 -6.71 12.28 8.00
N ALA A 47 -7.66 12.61 7.13
CA ALA A 47 -7.71 12.08 5.76
C ALA A 47 -6.52 12.50 4.92
N THR A 48 -6.14 13.77 4.96
CA THR A 48 -4.96 14.26 4.23
C THR A 48 -3.67 13.66 4.78
N LYS A 49 -3.52 13.54 6.11
CA LYS A 49 -2.36 12.88 6.71
C LYS A 49 -2.28 11.40 6.31
N PHE A 50 -3.39 10.67 6.38
CA PHE A 50 -3.48 9.28 5.95
C PHE A 50 -2.98 9.09 4.51
N ILE A 51 -3.59 9.79 3.56
CA ILE A 51 -3.28 9.59 2.13
C ILE A 51 -1.84 10.00 1.81
N LEU A 52 -1.31 11.06 2.43
CA LEU A 52 0.08 11.48 2.23
C LEU A 52 1.08 10.44 2.74
N TYR A 53 0.81 9.83 3.89
CA TYR A 53 1.66 8.76 4.40
C TYR A 53 1.59 7.53 3.50
N THR A 54 0.39 7.02 3.24
CA THR A 54 0.22 5.73 2.56
C THR A 54 0.53 5.79 1.06
N ALA A 55 0.12 6.87 0.36
CA ALA A 55 0.47 7.06 -1.04
C ALA A 55 1.96 7.46 -1.18
N GLY A 56 2.51 8.20 -0.22
CA GLY A 56 3.95 8.48 -0.20
C GLY A 56 4.79 7.21 -0.04
N GLY A 57 4.35 6.29 0.84
CA GLY A 57 4.98 4.98 1.02
C GLY A 57 4.84 4.07 -0.21
N SER A 58 3.70 4.09 -0.89
CA SER A 58 3.45 3.23 -2.04
C SER A 58 4.27 3.59 -3.29
N ILE A 59 4.80 4.82 -3.38
CA ILE A 59 5.77 5.17 -4.42
C ILE A 59 6.98 4.22 -4.38
N PHE A 60 7.45 3.83 -3.19
CA PHE A 60 8.55 2.87 -3.04
C PHE A 60 8.17 1.47 -3.52
N LEU A 61 6.91 1.05 -3.29
CA LEU A 61 6.37 -0.21 -3.82
C LEU A 61 6.36 -0.19 -5.35
N LEU A 62 5.92 0.92 -5.96
CA LEU A 62 5.93 1.08 -7.42
C LEU A 62 7.35 1.07 -7.99
N MET A 63 8.27 1.81 -7.37
CA MET A 63 9.69 1.81 -7.78
C MET A 63 10.30 0.41 -7.68
N GLY A 64 10.00 -0.33 -6.61
CA GLY A 64 10.43 -1.72 -6.46
C GLY A 64 9.81 -2.62 -7.53
N ALA A 65 8.51 -2.49 -7.79
CA ALA A 65 7.81 -3.26 -8.81
C ALA A 65 8.39 -3.05 -10.21
N LEU A 66 8.57 -1.79 -10.61
CA LEU A 66 9.20 -1.44 -11.89
C LEU A 66 10.68 -1.86 -11.93
N GLY A 67 11.39 -1.67 -10.82
CA GLY A 67 12.80 -2.05 -10.71
C GLY A 67 13.03 -3.53 -10.94
N VAL A 68 12.17 -4.38 -10.38
CA VAL A 68 12.22 -5.84 -10.55
C VAL A 68 11.68 -6.25 -11.93
N GLY A 69 10.53 -5.72 -12.35
CA GLY A 69 9.84 -6.14 -13.58
C GLY A 69 10.49 -5.68 -14.89
N LEU A 70 11.32 -4.64 -14.83
CA LEU A 70 12.12 -4.14 -15.97
C LEU A 70 13.59 -4.58 -15.90
N TYR A 71 13.98 -5.35 -14.87
CA TYR A 71 15.37 -5.75 -14.69
C TYR A 71 15.79 -6.80 -15.74
N GLY A 72 16.82 -6.47 -16.51
CA GLY A 72 17.43 -7.40 -17.47
C GLY A 72 16.57 -7.74 -18.69
N SER A 73 15.45 -7.04 -18.93
CA SER A 73 14.43 -7.49 -19.86
C SER A 73 14.48 -6.83 -21.25
N ASN A 74 14.46 -7.69 -22.28
CA ASN A 74 13.89 -7.45 -23.62
C ASN A 74 12.36 -7.70 -23.66
N ASP A 75 11.82 -8.48 -22.71
CA ASP A 75 10.38 -8.69 -22.47
C ASP A 75 10.07 -8.51 -20.98
N PRO A 76 9.49 -7.37 -20.56
CA PRO A 76 9.21 -7.09 -19.15
C PRO A 76 8.05 -7.94 -18.61
N THR A 77 8.17 -8.41 -17.37
CA THR A 77 7.15 -9.23 -16.70
C THR A 77 6.99 -8.85 -15.23
N PHE A 78 5.77 -8.92 -14.72
CA PHE A 78 5.45 -8.62 -13.32
C PHE A 78 4.87 -9.84 -12.58
N ASN A 79 4.91 -11.03 -13.19
CA ASN A 79 4.39 -12.25 -12.60
C ASN A 79 5.29 -12.71 -11.42
N PHE A 80 4.70 -13.01 -10.26
CA PHE A 80 5.50 -13.42 -9.09
C PHE A 80 6.34 -14.67 -9.33
N GLU A 81 5.83 -15.66 -10.07
CA GLU A 81 6.56 -16.91 -10.31
C GLU A 81 7.84 -16.68 -11.13
N THR A 82 7.80 -15.75 -12.10
CA THR A 82 8.99 -15.43 -12.90
C THR A 82 9.98 -14.58 -12.10
N LEU A 83 9.48 -13.59 -11.36
CA LEU A 83 10.32 -12.66 -10.59
C LEU A 83 11.06 -13.35 -9.43
N VAL A 84 10.42 -14.29 -8.73
CA VAL A 84 11.06 -15.02 -7.61
C VAL A 84 12.20 -15.91 -8.08
N ASN A 85 12.13 -16.44 -9.31
CA ASN A 85 13.15 -17.31 -9.88
C ASN A 85 14.26 -16.54 -10.60
N GLN A 86 14.15 -15.22 -10.71
CA GLN A 86 15.16 -14.39 -11.35
C GLN A 86 16.29 -14.08 -10.36
N SER A 87 17.54 -14.14 -10.84
CA SER A 87 18.71 -13.79 -10.03
C SER A 87 19.05 -12.32 -10.17
N TYR A 88 19.20 -11.63 -9.04
CA TYR A 88 19.58 -10.23 -8.98
C TYR A 88 20.96 -10.08 -8.30
N PRO A 89 21.75 -9.05 -8.65
CA PRO A 89 22.95 -8.72 -7.89
C PRO A 89 22.57 -8.31 -6.47
N LEU A 90 23.34 -8.77 -5.48
CA LEU A 90 23.08 -8.49 -4.06
C LEU A 90 22.83 -6.99 -3.76
N ALA A 91 23.59 -6.10 -4.40
CA ALA A 91 23.43 -4.66 -4.21
C ALA A 91 22.04 -4.17 -4.66
N LEU A 92 21.50 -4.71 -5.75
CA LEU A 92 20.15 -4.40 -6.23
C LEU A 92 19.09 -4.95 -5.29
N GLU A 93 19.25 -6.20 -4.82
CA GLU A 93 18.33 -6.83 -3.88
C GLU A 93 18.19 -6.01 -2.59
N ILE A 94 19.29 -5.50 -2.04
CA ILE A 94 19.27 -4.65 -0.84
C ILE A 94 18.47 -3.37 -1.09
N ILE A 95 18.68 -2.70 -2.23
CA ILE A 95 17.96 -1.47 -2.57
C ILE A 95 16.46 -1.74 -2.71
N LEU A 96 16.09 -2.79 -3.45
CA LEU A 96 14.70 -3.19 -3.67
C LEU A 96 14.04 -3.59 -2.35
N TYR A 97 14.74 -4.36 -1.52
CA TYR A 97 14.27 -4.76 -0.20
C TYR A 97 13.97 -3.55 0.69
N ILE A 98 14.88 -2.57 0.74
CA ILE A 98 14.66 -1.34 1.53
C ILE A 98 13.44 -0.58 1.00
N GLY A 99 13.27 -0.49 -0.33
CA GLY A 99 12.09 0.14 -0.94
C GLY A 99 10.78 -0.54 -0.52
N PHE A 100 10.71 -1.87 -0.67
CA PHE A 100 9.54 -2.63 -0.23
C PHE A 100 9.33 -2.52 1.29
N PHE A 101 10.40 -2.62 2.07
CA PHE A 101 10.34 -2.49 3.52
C PHE A 101 9.71 -1.16 3.95
N ILE A 102 10.10 -0.04 3.35
CA ILE A 102 9.50 1.27 3.65
C ILE A 102 8.00 1.27 3.31
N ALA A 103 7.62 0.77 2.13
CA ALA A 103 6.21 0.73 1.71
C ALA A 103 5.35 -0.09 2.68
N PHE A 104 5.81 -1.28 3.06
CA PHE A 104 5.13 -2.14 4.02
C PHE A 104 5.17 -1.57 5.45
N ALA A 105 6.28 -0.97 5.87
CA ALA A 105 6.43 -0.39 7.21
C ALA A 105 5.46 0.76 7.48
N VAL A 106 5.15 1.58 6.45
CA VAL A 106 4.13 2.62 6.56
C VAL A 106 2.74 2.02 6.77
N LYS A 107 2.41 0.93 6.05
CA LYS A 107 1.07 0.34 6.06
C LYS A 107 0.83 -0.62 7.23
N LEU A 108 1.88 -1.27 7.74
CA LEU A 108 1.93 -2.12 8.95
C LEU A 108 2.29 -1.32 10.23
N PRO A 109 1.90 -0.04 10.29
CA PRO A 109 2.44 1.03 11.17
C PRO A 109 3.65 0.66 12.05
N ILE A 110 4.83 0.41 11.46
CA ILE A 110 6.06 0.13 12.22
C ILE A 110 6.57 1.44 12.86
N ILE A 111 7.13 1.39 14.07
CA ILE A 111 7.79 2.56 14.69
C ILE A 111 9.03 2.94 13.85
N PRO A 112 9.17 4.19 13.36
CA PRO A 112 8.46 5.41 13.73
C PRO A 112 7.32 5.87 12.79
N LEU A 113 6.98 5.11 11.75
CA LEU A 113 6.06 5.47 10.66
C LEU A 113 4.56 5.30 10.98
N HIS A 114 4.20 5.13 12.25
CA HIS A 114 2.83 4.81 12.70
C HIS A 114 1.94 6.03 12.97
N THR A 115 2.46 7.26 12.89
CA THR A 115 1.77 8.45 13.44
C THR A 115 0.46 8.81 12.73
N TRP A 116 0.22 8.31 11.52
CA TRP A 116 -1.05 8.50 10.80
C TRP A 116 -2.18 7.65 11.39
N LEU A 117 -1.85 6.51 12.03
CA LEU A 117 -2.81 5.51 12.48
C LEU A 117 -3.71 6.01 13.62
N PRO A 118 -3.18 6.61 14.73
CA PRO A 118 -4.03 7.08 15.83
C PRO A 118 -5.00 8.19 15.40
N ASP A 119 -4.54 9.12 14.55
CA ASP A 119 -5.36 10.22 14.04
C ASP A 119 -6.48 9.71 13.12
N THR A 120 -6.20 8.67 12.33
CA THR A 120 -7.16 8.05 11.41
C THR A 120 -8.21 7.26 12.18
N HIS A 121 -7.80 6.45 13.16
CA HIS A 121 -8.72 5.65 13.97
C HIS A 121 -9.56 6.49 14.92
N GLY A 122 -9.02 7.60 15.43
CA GLY A 122 -9.75 8.50 16.32
C GLY A 122 -10.85 9.30 15.64
N GLU A 123 -10.74 9.55 14.32
CA GLU A 123 -11.69 10.38 13.57
C GLU A 123 -12.57 9.58 12.61
N ALA A 124 -12.30 8.30 12.38
CA ALA A 124 -13.11 7.45 11.51
C ALA A 124 -14.41 7.00 12.19
N HIS A 125 -15.48 6.91 11.41
CA HIS A 125 -16.71 6.24 11.84
C HIS A 125 -16.46 4.75 12.09
N TYR A 126 -17.15 4.13 13.06
CA TYR A 126 -16.92 2.73 13.48
C TYR A 126 -16.94 1.74 12.31
N SER A 127 -17.90 1.88 11.40
CA SER A 127 -18.00 1.06 10.18
C SER A 127 -16.81 1.20 9.22
N THR A 128 -16.18 2.38 9.19
CA THR A 128 -15.01 2.69 8.35
C THR A 128 -13.72 2.22 9.01
N CYS A 129 -13.68 2.16 10.34
CA CYS A 129 -12.53 1.70 11.11
C CYS A 129 -12.34 0.17 11.06
N MET A 130 -13.43 -0.60 11.07
CA MET A 130 -13.36 -2.06 11.19
C MET A 130 -12.66 -2.77 10.01
N LEU A 131 -12.76 -2.22 8.80
CA LEU A 131 -12.25 -2.88 7.59
C LEU A 131 -10.74 -2.65 7.36
N PRO A 132 -10.18 -1.45 7.57
CA PRO A 132 -8.73 -1.21 7.62
C PRO A 132 -8.06 -1.88 8.82
N ALA A 133 -8.63 -1.72 10.02
CA ALA A 133 -7.99 -2.17 11.27
C ALA A 133 -7.90 -3.70 11.41
N GLY A 134 -8.80 -4.44 10.75
CA GLY A 134 -8.85 -5.90 10.85
C GLY A 134 -8.07 -6.64 9.78
N MET A 135 -7.56 -5.96 8.76
CA MET A 135 -6.92 -6.61 7.59
C MET A 135 -5.55 -6.05 7.23
N PHE A 136 -5.13 -4.94 7.85
CA PHE A 136 -3.73 -4.53 7.86
C PHE A 136 -2.96 -5.25 8.96
#